data_AF-A0AAU6GR20-F1
#
_entry.id   AF-A0AAU6GR20-F1
#
_cell.length_a   1.000
_cell.length_b   1.000
_cell.length_c   1.000
_cell.angle_alpha   90.00
_cell.angle_beta   90.00
_cell.angle_gamma   90.00
#
_symmetry.space_group_name_H-M   'P 1'
#
loop_
_entity.id
_entity.type
_entity.pdbx_description
1 polymer ?
#
loop_
_entity_poly.entity_id
_entity_poly.type
_entity_poly.pdbx_seq_one_letter_code
_entity_poly.pdbx_strand_id
1 'polypeptide(L)'
;MARPYNPGPKQFVFAVGDGNDQQVSVGDPQEAYVAFSAFFRERDSDTYTIEDVPAGQKLVLMPGQGVIARIEAADRRRSEYLAVDRANRYTPSAMLFFENGYAGLDHFGQWFPDLADLDAPPETRGVARAATITTESAAIEEVARIWANSGIVDPSNQYFVFFDSHDADDDRAERAELLRLIEFLGLERVDAPAEAADGEVWVRVDTRLDAEFERWS
;
A
#
# COMPACT_ATOMS: atom_id res chain seq x y z
N MET A 1 -13.32 -9.90 -5.15
CA MET A 1 -12.72 -10.41 -6.42
C MET A 1 -12.88 -9.35 -7.50
N ALA A 2 -11.83 -8.55 -7.74
CA ALA A 2 -11.77 -7.64 -8.88
C ALA A 2 -11.77 -8.46 -10.19
N ARG A 3 -12.42 -7.95 -11.25
CA ARG A 3 -12.41 -8.61 -12.57
C ARG A 3 -10.97 -8.67 -13.09
N PRO A 4 -10.52 -9.80 -13.69
CA PRO A 4 -9.22 -9.87 -14.34
C PRO A 4 -9.12 -8.79 -15.42
N TYR A 5 -8.18 -7.87 -15.24
CA TYR A 5 -7.85 -6.85 -16.23
C TYR A 5 -7.31 -7.56 -17.49
N ASN A 6 -7.92 -7.31 -18.65
CA ASN A 6 -7.66 -8.04 -19.89
C ASN A 6 -6.42 -7.45 -20.61
N PRO A 7 -5.38 -8.24 -20.96
CA PRO A 7 -4.10 -7.74 -21.45
C PRO A 7 -4.19 -7.41 -22.94
N GLY A 8 -4.88 -6.33 -23.28
CA GLY A 8 -4.49 -5.55 -24.46
C GLY A 8 -3.14 -4.89 -24.19
N PRO A 9 -2.39 -4.45 -25.22
CA PRO A 9 -1.18 -3.65 -24.99
C PRO A 9 -1.53 -2.45 -24.11
N LYS A 10 -0.92 -2.37 -22.94
CA LYS A 10 -1.14 -1.25 -22.01
C LYS A 10 -0.38 -0.04 -22.53
N GLN A 11 -1.02 1.11 -22.52
CA GLN A 11 -0.41 2.37 -22.94
C GLN A 11 -0.32 3.29 -21.74
N PHE A 12 0.91 3.53 -21.31
CA PHE A 12 1.22 4.43 -20.21
C PHE A 12 1.85 5.72 -20.71
N VAL A 13 1.58 6.81 -20.01
CA VAL A 13 2.29 8.08 -20.16
C VAL A 13 2.96 8.42 -18.84
N PHE A 14 4.28 8.63 -18.88
CA PHE A 14 5.05 9.12 -17.74
C PHE A 14 5.34 10.60 -17.92
N ALA A 15 5.03 11.41 -16.91
CA ALA A 15 5.19 12.86 -16.98
C ALA A 15 5.72 13.44 -15.67
N VAL A 16 6.51 14.52 -15.77
CA VAL A 16 6.94 15.34 -14.63
C VAL A 16 6.47 16.81 -14.75
N GLY A 17 5.68 17.13 -15.79
CA GLY A 17 5.17 18.49 -16.01
C GLY A 17 6.13 19.44 -16.74
N ASP A 18 7.25 18.93 -17.27
CA ASP A 18 8.21 19.68 -18.08
C ASP A 18 7.88 19.68 -19.60
N GLY A 19 6.82 18.97 -19.99
CA GLY A 19 6.39 18.80 -21.38
C GLY A 19 7.13 17.70 -22.15
N ASN A 20 8.07 16.99 -21.52
CA ASN A 20 8.81 15.86 -22.11
C ASN A 20 8.21 14.52 -21.68
N ASP A 21 6.92 14.35 -21.93
CA ASP A 21 6.18 13.15 -21.55
C ASP A 21 6.68 11.92 -22.32
N GLN A 22 6.87 10.81 -21.61
CA GLN A 22 7.30 9.54 -22.19
C GLN A 22 6.12 8.60 -22.37
N GLN A 23 5.78 8.28 -23.61
CA GLN A 23 4.78 7.27 -23.94
C GLN A 23 5.41 5.87 -23.98
N VAL A 24 4.78 4.91 -23.32
CA VAL A 24 5.26 3.52 -23.25
C VAL A 24 4.10 2.59 -23.57
N SER A 25 4.28 1.74 -24.58
CA SER A 25 3.35 0.67 -24.93
C SER A 25 3.99 -0.67 -24.59
N VAL A 26 3.36 -1.46 -23.72
CA VAL A 26 3.93 -2.72 -23.22
C VAL A 26 2.94 -3.88 -23.35
N GLY A 27 3.49 -5.08 -23.50
CA GLY A 27 2.72 -6.32 -23.38
C GLY A 27 2.67 -6.86 -21.96
N ASP A 28 3.61 -6.44 -21.10
CA ASP A 28 3.85 -6.95 -19.75
C ASP A 28 4.03 -5.77 -18.76
N PRO A 29 3.33 -5.76 -17.60
CA PRO A 29 3.58 -4.81 -16.51
C PRO A 29 5.06 -4.66 -16.12
N GLN A 30 5.86 -5.72 -16.19
CA GLN A 30 7.28 -5.66 -15.85
C GLN A 30 8.07 -4.75 -16.81
N GLU A 31 7.71 -4.71 -18.09
CA GLU A 31 8.33 -3.81 -19.06
C GLU A 31 8.04 -2.34 -18.72
N ALA A 32 6.80 -2.04 -18.29
CA ALA A 32 6.42 -0.70 -17.86
C ALA A 32 7.17 -0.29 -16.58
N TYR A 33 7.31 -1.22 -15.63
CA TYR A 33 8.09 -1.01 -14.41
C TYR A 33 9.55 -0.66 -14.70
N VAL A 34 10.22 -1.40 -15.60
CA VAL A 34 11.61 -1.12 -15.98
C VAL A 34 11.74 0.25 -16.64
N ALA A 35 10.84 0.57 -17.56
CA ALA A 35 10.81 1.88 -18.23
C ALA A 35 10.58 3.02 -17.23
N PHE A 36 9.64 2.87 -16.31
CA PHE A 36 9.36 3.86 -15.28
C PHE A 36 10.51 4.00 -14.29
N SER A 37 11.15 2.90 -13.88
CA SER A 37 12.31 2.94 -12.98
C SER A 37 13.51 3.65 -13.59
N ALA A 38 13.67 3.63 -14.92
CA ALA A 38 14.65 4.46 -15.62
C ALA A 38 14.22 5.93 -15.61
N PHE A 39 12.98 6.21 -16.01
CA PHE A 39 12.39 7.56 -16.03
C PHE A 39 12.49 8.27 -14.67
N PHE A 40 12.18 7.56 -13.59
CA PHE A 40 12.18 8.04 -12.21
C PHE A 40 13.59 8.31 -11.66
N ARG A 41 14.62 7.58 -12.12
CA ARG A 41 16.01 7.79 -11.67
C ARG A 41 16.74 8.88 -12.45
N GLU A 42 16.39 9.08 -13.71
CA GLU A 42 17.03 10.06 -14.59
C GLU A 42 16.54 11.50 -14.37
N ARG A 43 15.41 11.65 -13.68
CA ARG A 43 14.78 12.93 -13.39
C ARG A 43 14.75 13.15 -11.89
N ASP A 44 14.94 14.39 -11.49
CA ASP A 44 14.70 14.86 -10.13
C ASP A 44 13.51 15.82 -10.19
N SER A 45 12.39 15.40 -9.63
CA SER A 45 11.11 16.10 -9.67
C SER A 45 10.35 15.88 -8.37
N ASP A 46 9.63 16.90 -7.92
CA ASP A 46 8.72 16.79 -6.78
C ASP A 46 7.46 16.00 -7.12
N THR A 47 7.18 15.76 -8.41
CA THR A 47 5.98 15.06 -8.87
C THR A 47 6.23 14.24 -10.13
N TYR A 48 5.75 13.00 -10.13
CA TYR A 48 5.74 12.08 -11.25
C TYR A 48 4.32 11.58 -11.47
N THR A 49 3.87 11.54 -12.72
CA THR A 49 2.56 11.00 -13.08
C THR A 49 2.76 9.79 -13.97
N ILE A 50 2.00 8.74 -13.68
CA ILE A 50 1.80 7.57 -14.53
C ILE A 50 0.31 7.56 -14.92
N GLU A 51 0.02 7.66 -16.20
CA GLU A 51 -1.35 7.62 -16.71
C GLU A 51 -1.58 6.37 -17.56
N ASP A 52 -2.56 5.54 -17.19
CA ASP A 52 -3.14 4.51 -18.05
C ASP A 52 -4.20 5.19 -18.93
N VAL A 53 -3.79 5.57 -20.16
CA VAL A 53 -4.61 6.39 -21.06
C VAL A 53 -5.91 5.68 -21.46
N PRO A 54 -5.89 4.40 -21.89
CA PRO A 54 -7.12 3.67 -22.20
C PRO A 54 -8.09 3.55 -21.02
N ALA A 55 -7.57 3.35 -19.80
CA ALA A 55 -8.41 3.21 -18.61
C ALA A 55 -8.85 4.55 -18.00
N GLY A 56 -8.22 5.67 -18.36
CA GLY A 56 -8.47 6.97 -17.75
C GLY A 56 -8.11 7.01 -16.26
N GLN A 57 -7.09 6.25 -15.86
CA GLN A 57 -6.62 6.15 -14.48
C GLN A 57 -5.22 6.74 -14.36
N LYS A 58 -4.90 7.32 -13.19
CA LYS A 58 -3.59 7.92 -12.92
C LYS A 58 -3.06 7.52 -11.55
N LEU A 59 -1.76 7.34 -11.49
CA LEU A 59 -0.98 7.31 -10.26
C LEU A 59 -0.06 8.54 -10.26
N VAL A 60 -0.10 9.31 -9.19
CA VAL A 60 0.72 10.50 -8.98
C VAL A 60 1.61 10.26 -7.78
N LEU A 61 2.92 10.27 -7.99
CA LEU A 61 3.91 10.16 -6.93
C LEU A 61 4.40 11.58 -6.61
N MET A 62 4.31 12.00 -5.36
CA MET A 62 4.74 13.34 -4.91
C MET A 62 5.85 13.23 -3.85
N PRO A 63 7.09 12.84 -4.23
CA PRO A 63 8.20 12.70 -3.29
C PRO A 63 8.47 13.95 -2.44
N GLY A 64 8.34 15.15 -3.02
CA GLY A 64 8.53 16.42 -2.30
C GLY A 64 7.49 16.66 -1.20
N GLN A 65 6.37 15.93 -1.20
CA GLN A 65 5.32 16.01 -0.18
C GLN A 65 5.21 14.74 0.66
N GLY A 66 5.90 13.65 0.29
CA GLY A 66 5.74 12.36 0.96
C GLY A 66 4.35 11.74 0.72
N VAL A 67 3.78 11.90 -0.48
CA VAL A 67 2.40 11.46 -0.78
C VAL A 67 2.33 10.71 -2.10
N ILE A 68 1.46 9.71 -2.17
CA ILE A 68 1.00 9.08 -3.41
C ILE A 68 -0.48 9.39 -3.58
N ALA A 69 -0.91 9.74 -4.79
CA ALA A 69 -2.32 9.88 -5.11
C ALA A 69 -2.71 8.93 -6.25
N ARG A 70 -3.89 8.33 -6.14
CA ARG A 70 -4.52 7.55 -7.22
C ARG A 70 -5.78 8.24 -7.67
N ILE A 71 -6.01 8.27 -8.98
CA ILE A 71 -7.13 9.00 -9.59
C ILE A 71 -7.82 8.09 -10.61
N GLU A 72 -9.14 7.96 -10.48
CA GLU A 72 -9.99 7.31 -11.48
C GLU A 72 -10.91 8.36 -12.12
N ALA A 73 -10.86 8.51 -13.45
CA ALA A 73 -11.62 9.54 -14.15
C ALA A 73 -13.05 9.15 -14.54
N ALA A 74 -13.48 7.91 -14.30
CA ALA A 74 -14.81 7.45 -14.69
C ALA A 74 -15.93 8.14 -13.86
N ASP A 75 -16.66 9.04 -14.53
CA ASP A 75 -17.87 9.80 -14.13
C ASP A 75 -17.82 10.73 -12.89
N ARG A 76 -16.94 10.49 -11.92
CA ARG A 76 -16.66 11.43 -10.82
C ARG A 76 -15.22 11.22 -10.44
N ARG A 77 -14.32 12.15 -10.81
CA ARG A 77 -12.89 12.09 -10.47
C ARG A 77 -12.73 11.72 -8.99
N ARG A 78 -12.45 10.45 -8.71
CA ARG A 78 -12.20 9.95 -7.36
C ARG A 78 -10.69 9.99 -7.20
N SER A 79 -10.23 10.95 -6.42
CA SER A 79 -8.85 11.02 -5.97
C SER A 79 -8.78 10.41 -4.58
N GLU A 80 -7.74 9.62 -4.34
CA GLU A 80 -7.40 9.16 -3.00
C GLU A 80 -5.91 9.33 -2.77
N TYR A 81 -5.54 9.54 -1.52
CA TYR A 81 -4.22 9.96 -1.09
C TYR A 81 -3.70 8.99 -0.04
N LEU A 82 -2.42 8.65 -0.15
CA LEU A 82 -1.68 7.80 0.76
C LEU A 82 -0.45 8.57 1.22
N ALA A 83 -0.25 8.68 2.52
CA ALA A 83 1.01 9.16 3.07
C ALA A 83 2.11 8.10 2.88
N VAL A 84 3.29 8.56 2.49
CA VAL A 84 4.48 7.73 2.34
C VAL A 84 5.30 7.85 3.62
N ASP A 85 5.14 6.87 4.49
CA ASP A 85 5.91 6.69 5.73
C ASP A 85 7.29 6.05 5.48
N ARG A 86 7.46 5.34 4.36
CA ARG A 86 8.74 4.74 3.94
C ARG A 86 9.09 5.10 2.49
N ALA A 87 10.33 5.54 2.26
CA ALA A 87 10.77 6.01 0.94
C ALA A 87 10.63 4.94 -0.17
N ASN A 88 10.60 3.66 0.19
CA ASN A 88 10.45 2.56 -0.75
C ASN A 88 9.00 2.33 -1.23
N ARG A 89 7.98 3.11 -0.85
CA ARG A 89 6.59 2.88 -1.32
C ARG A 89 6.32 3.28 -2.78
N TYR A 90 7.07 4.23 -3.33
CA TYR A 90 6.81 4.77 -4.67
C TYR A 90 6.90 3.72 -5.77
N THR A 91 8.02 3.02 -5.83
CA THR A 91 8.31 2.05 -6.89
C THR A 91 7.41 0.81 -6.84
N PRO A 92 7.14 0.18 -5.68
CA PRO A 92 6.12 -0.87 -5.54
C PRO A 92 4.71 -0.40 -5.91
N SER A 93 4.32 0.82 -5.54
CA SER A 93 3.00 1.35 -5.93
C SER A 93 2.85 1.46 -7.45
N ALA A 94 3.91 1.84 -8.16
CA ALA A 94 3.93 1.87 -9.61
C ALA A 94 3.75 0.47 -10.20
N MET A 95 4.44 -0.55 -9.64
CA MET A 95 4.27 -1.94 -10.08
C MET A 95 2.82 -2.43 -9.94
N LEU A 96 2.21 -2.26 -8.77
CA LEU A 96 0.81 -2.65 -8.52
C LEU A 96 -0.16 -1.94 -9.47
N PHE A 97 0.10 -0.66 -9.77
CA PHE A 97 -0.67 0.09 -10.76
C PHE A 97 -0.47 -0.43 -12.18
N PHE A 98 0.75 -0.80 -12.58
CA PHE A 98 0.99 -1.40 -13.89
C PHE A 98 0.29 -2.74 -14.06
N GLU A 99 0.19 -3.54 -13.00
CA GLU A 99 -0.47 -4.85 -13.04
C GLU A 99 -1.99 -4.69 -13.10
N ASN A 100 -2.56 -3.89 -12.20
CA ASN A 100 -3.98 -3.95 -11.85
C ASN A 100 -4.68 -2.57 -11.84
N GLY A 101 -4.00 -1.51 -12.28
CA GLY A 101 -4.54 -0.16 -12.34
C GLY A 101 -4.89 0.41 -10.96
N TYR A 102 -5.91 1.26 -10.92
CA TYR A 102 -6.39 1.92 -9.69
C TYR A 102 -6.75 0.92 -8.58
N ALA A 103 -7.47 -0.15 -8.93
CA ALA A 103 -7.92 -1.18 -7.98
C ALA A 103 -6.77 -2.05 -7.46
N GLY A 104 -5.65 -2.15 -8.20
CA GLY A 104 -4.44 -2.83 -7.74
C GLY A 104 -3.84 -2.26 -6.46
N LEU A 105 -4.17 -1.01 -6.16
CA LEU A 105 -3.70 -0.29 -4.99
C LEU A 105 -4.64 -0.39 -3.80
N ASP A 106 -5.82 -1.01 -3.91
CA ASP A 106 -6.86 -1.02 -2.85
C ASP A 106 -6.34 -1.53 -1.50
N HIS A 107 -5.33 -2.38 -1.55
CA HIS A 107 -4.73 -3.00 -0.38
C HIS A 107 -3.38 -2.39 0.02
N PHE A 108 -2.89 -1.44 -0.76
CA PHE A 108 -1.60 -0.79 -0.57
C PHE A 108 -1.72 0.40 0.38
N GLY A 109 -1.65 0.14 1.69
CA GLY A 109 -1.70 1.17 2.72
C GLY A 109 -3.09 1.75 3.00
N GLN A 110 -3.11 2.85 3.77
CA GLN A 110 -4.33 3.57 4.15
C GLN A 110 -4.62 4.71 3.16
N TRP A 111 -5.61 4.52 2.29
CA TRP A 111 -6.08 5.54 1.35
C TRP A 111 -7.13 6.46 1.97
N PHE A 112 -6.95 7.77 1.78
CA PHE A 112 -7.84 8.82 2.27
C PHE A 112 -8.47 9.59 1.11
N PRO A 113 -9.74 9.99 1.19
CA PRO A 113 -10.41 10.72 0.12
C PRO A 113 -9.90 12.16 -0.03
N ASP A 114 -9.43 12.78 1.05
CA ASP A 114 -8.97 14.16 1.07
C ASP A 114 -7.53 14.25 1.55
N LEU A 115 -6.73 15.11 0.90
CA LEU A 115 -5.32 15.30 1.27
C LEU A 115 -5.16 15.82 2.70
N ALA A 116 -6.10 16.63 3.18
CA ALA A 116 -6.09 17.18 4.54
C ALA A 116 -6.21 16.10 5.63
N ASP A 117 -6.74 14.92 5.30
CA ASP A 117 -6.79 13.80 6.25
C ASP A 117 -5.38 13.28 6.59
N LEU A 118 -4.37 13.58 5.76
CA LEU A 118 -2.98 13.22 6.02
C LEU A 118 -2.27 14.14 7.03
N ASP A 119 -2.84 15.31 7.35
CA ASP A 119 -2.25 16.26 8.29
C ASP A 119 -2.28 15.77 9.75
N ALA A 120 -3.13 14.79 10.06
CA ALA A 120 -3.19 14.19 11.37
C ALA A 120 -1.95 13.33 11.67
N PRO A 121 -1.46 13.31 12.93
CA PRO A 121 -0.34 12.45 13.31
C PRO A 121 -0.57 10.99 12.92
N PRO A 122 0.47 10.23 12.51
CA PRO A 122 0.33 8.85 12.05
C PRO A 122 -0.50 7.97 12.99
N GLU A 123 -0.23 8.02 14.29
CA GLU A 123 -0.96 7.22 15.29
C GLU A 123 -2.43 7.62 15.37
N THR A 124 -2.74 8.90 15.21
CA THR A 124 -4.12 9.39 15.21
C THR A 124 -4.87 8.88 13.98
N ARG A 125 -4.22 8.87 12.81
CA ARG A 125 -4.78 8.29 11.58
C ARG A 125 -5.04 6.79 11.72
N GLY A 126 -4.07 6.04 12.26
CA GLY A 126 -4.21 4.61 12.51
C GLY A 126 -5.36 4.28 13.46
N VAL A 127 -5.46 4.99 14.59
CA VAL A 127 -6.56 4.81 15.54
C VAL A 127 -7.91 5.18 14.92
N ALA A 128 -7.98 6.28 14.16
CA ALA A 128 -9.21 6.69 13.49
C ALA A 128 -9.66 5.66 12.46
N ARG A 129 -8.72 5.11 11.66
CA ARG A 129 -8.99 4.04 10.71
C ARG A 129 -9.54 2.80 11.40
N ALA A 130 -8.87 2.30 12.44
CA ALA A 130 -9.35 1.15 13.20
C ALA A 130 -10.76 1.37 13.76
N ALA A 131 -11.09 2.59 14.21
CA ALA A 131 -12.42 2.92 14.73
C ALA A 131 -13.55 2.84 13.69
N THR A 132 -13.23 2.90 12.39
CA THR A 132 -14.22 2.69 11.31
C THR A 132 -14.60 1.22 11.12
N ILE A 133 -13.78 0.30 11.66
CA ILE A 133 -13.96 -1.14 11.52
C ILE A 133 -14.73 -1.64 12.73
N THR A 134 -15.99 -2.03 12.49
CA THR A 134 -16.94 -2.34 13.57
C THR A 134 -17.37 -3.81 13.62
N THR A 135 -16.85 -4.64 12.72
CA THR A 135 -17.18 -6.06 12.63
C THR A 135 -15.92 -6.90 12.69
N GLU A 136 -16.02 -8.09 13.30
CA GLU A 136 -14.90 -9.04 13.40
C GLU A 136 -14.36 -9.44 12.03
N SER A 137 -15.24 -9.72 11.05
CA SER A 137 -14.83 -10.10 9.70
C SER A 137 -14.01 -9.00 9.01
N ALA A 138 -14.43 -7.74 9.12
CA ALA A 138 -13.70 -6.63 8.53
C ALA A 138 -12.36 -6.37 9.26
N ALA A 139 -12.31 -6.61 10.57
CA ALA A 139 -11.06 -6.52 11.33
C ALA A 139 -10.07 -7.63 10.95
N ILE A 140 -10.54 -8.86 10.72
CA ILE A 140 -9.69 -9.96 10.22
C ILE A 140 -9.14 -9.63 8.82
N GLU A 141 -9.99 -9.14 7.91
CA GLU A 141 -9.59 -8.75 6.57
C GLU A 141 -8.55 -7.62 6.59
N GLU A 142 -8.75 -6.60 7.42
CA GLU A 142 -7.79 -5.49 7.54
C GLU A 142 -6.47 -5.94 8.19
N VAL A 143 -6.50 -6.82 9.20
CA VAL A 143 -5.27 -7.41 9.76
C VAL A 143 -4.52 -8.22 8.70
N ALA A 144 -5.21 -9.00 7.87
CA ALA A 144 -4.61 -9.74 6.76
C ALA A 144 -4.01 -8.83 5.70
N ARG A 145 -4.68 -7.72 5.36
CA ARG A 145 -4.13 -6.68 4.48
C ARG A 145 -2.81 -6.12 5.02
N ILE A 146 -2.76 -5.77 6.30
CA ILE A 146 -1.53 -5.25 6.94
C ILE A 146 -0.43 -6.30 6.91
N TRP A 147 -0.75 -7.55 7.26
CA TRP A 147 0.22 -8.64 7.23
C TRP A 147 0.76 -8.92 5.82
N ALA A 148 -0.08 -8.93 4.79
CA ALA A 148 0.35 -9.24 3.42
C ALA A 148 1.38 -8.25 2.85
N ASN A 149 1.47 -7.04 3.40
CA ASN A 149 2.41 -6.01 2.94
C ASN A 149 3.87 -6.29 3.36
N SER A 150 4.09 -6.85 4.55
CA SER A 150 5.44 -7.02 5.12
C SER A 150 5.54 -8.06 6.24
N GLY A 151 4.52 -8.90 6.38
CA GLY A 151 4.43 -9.90 7.43
C GLY A 151 5.01 -11.23 7.01
N ILE A 152 5.45 -11.99 8.01
CA ILE A 152 5.93 -13.36 7.85
C ILE A 152 5.32 -14.27 8.92
N VAL A 153 5.36 -15.56 8.68
CA VAL A 153 5.20 -16.57 9.74
C VAL A 153 6.60 -16.81 10.31
N ASP A 154 6.74 -16.73 11.63
CA ASP A 154 8.03 -16.97 12.26
C ASP A 154 8.52 -18.42 11.99
N PRO A 155 9.83 -18.70 12.03
CA PRO A 155 10.37 -20.04 11.73
C PRO A 155 9.84 -21.18 12.61
N SER A 156 9.30 -20.89 13.80
CA SER A 156 8.67 -21.88 14.68
C SER A 156 7.21 -22.17 14.34
N ASN A 157 6.60 -21.41 13.43
CA ASN A 157 5.18 -21.42 13.09
C ASN A 157 4.26 -21.19 14.29
N GLN A 158 4.71 -20.41 15.27
CA GLN A 158 3.92 -20.08 16.47
C GLN A 158 3.42 -18.65 16.45
N TYR A 159 4.03 -17.78 15.64
CA TYR A 159 3.74 -16.36 15.60
C TYR A 159 3.62 -15.85 14.17
N PHE A 160 2.66 -14.96 13.99
CA PHE A 160 2.66 -14.03 12.88
C PHE A 160 3.45 -12.79 13.28
N VAL A 161 4.42 -12.44 12.45
CA VAL A 161 5.23 -11.24 12.60
C VAL A 161 4.73 -10.22 11.59
N PHE A 162 4.37 -9.03 12.06
CA PHE A 162 3.98 -7.90 11.23
C PHE A 162 5.12 -6.89 11.19
N PHE A 163 5.26 -6.20 10.04
CA PHE A 163 6.31 -5.21 9.81
C PHE A 163 7.71 -5.81 10.01
N ASP A 164 7.94 -7.00 9.45
CA ASP A 164 9.22 -7.71 9.55
C ASP A 164 10.39 -6.80 9.15
N SER A 165 11.43 -6.72 10.00
CA SER A 165 12.62 -5.89 9.76
C SER A 165 12.39 -4.37 9.64
N HIS A 166 11.25 -3.84 10.09
CA HIS A 166 10.97 -2.39 10.07
C HIS A 166 11.38 -1.70 11.38
N ASP A 167 11.78 -0.42 11.28
CA ASP A 167 12.03 0.42 12.46
C ASP A 167 10.71 0.91 13.09
N ALA A 168 10.77 1.36 14.35
CA ALA A 168 9.60 1.93 15.03
C ALA A 168 9.05 3.20 14.35
N ASP A 169 9.90 3.95 13.62
CA ASP A 169 9.50 5.11 12.85
C ASP A 169 8.80 4.76 11.52
N ASP A 170 8.95 3.52 11.04
CA ASP A 170 8.27 3.02 9.85
C ASP A 170 6.85 2.56 10.16
N ASP A 171 5.95 2.74 9.18
CA ASP A 171 4.57 2.25 9.19
C ASP A 171 3.76 2.63 10.44
N ARG A 172 4.10 3.73 11.11
CA ARG A 172 3.51 4.18 12.40
C ARG A 172 1.97 4.23 12.38
N ALA A 173 1.38 4.65 11.27
CA ALA A 173 -0.07 4.69 11.13
C ALA A 173 -0.70 3.29 11.03
N GLU A 174 -0.14 2.39 10.23
CA GLU A 174 -0.62 1.00 10.10
C GLU A 174 -0.35 0.20 11.37
N ARG A 175 0.76 0.47 12.07
CA ARG A 175 1.06 -0.10 13.38
C ARG A 175 0.02 0.31 14.41
N ALA A 176 -0.30 1.60 14.50
CA ALA A 176 -1.31 2.08 15.43
C ALA A 176 -2.72 1.51 15.13
N GLU A 177 -3.05 1.34 13.85
CA GLU A 177 -4.26 0.62 13.41
C GLU A 177 -4.24 -0.84 13.88
N LEU A 178 -3.18 -1.59 13.55
CA LEU A 178 -3.03 -3.00 13.90
C LEU A 178 -3.19 -3.23 15.41
N LEU A 179 -2.56 -2.40 16.25
CA LEU A 179 -2.64 -2.54 17.70
C LEU A 179 -4.08 -2.41 18.23
N ARG A 180 -4.92 -1.58 17.61
CA ARG A 180 -6.35 -1.48 17.94
C ARG A 180 -7.14 -2.68 17.45
N LEU A 181 -6.83 -3.19 16.27
CA LEU A 181 -7.50 -4.38 15.73
C LEU A 181 -7.15 -5.65 16.52
N ILE A 182 -5.90 -5.81 16.97
CA ILE A 182 -5.47 -6.87 17.88
C ILE A 182 -6.29 -6.85 19.17
N GLU A 183 -6.43 -5.67 19.79
CA GLU A 183 -7.24 -5.47 21.00
C GLU A 183 -8.72 -5.83 20.74
N PHE A 184 -9.29 -5.34 19.63
CA PHE A 184 -10.68 -5.59 19.24
C PHE A 184 -10.97 -7.08 18.99
N LEU A 185 -10.04 -7.80 18.35
CA LEU A 185 -10.18 -9.22 18.01
C LEU A 185 -9.80 -10.17 19.16
N GLY A 186 -9.24 -9.64 20.25
CA GLY A 186 -8.74 -10.44 21.37
C GLY A 186 -7.55 -11.31 21.00
N LEU A 187 -6.72 -10.87 20.05
CA LEU A 187 -5.52 -11.60 19.61
C LEU A 187 -4.40 -11.49 20.66
N GLU A 188 -3.64 -12.57 20.85
CA GLU A 188 -2.54 -12.59 21.81
C GLU A 188 -1.28 -11.97 21.19
N ARG A 189 -1.02 -10.70 21.52
CA ARG A 189 0.26 -10.06 21.27
C ARG A 189 1.30 -10.51 22.30
N VAL A 190 2.50 -10.81 21.83
CA VAL A 190 3.66 -11.17 22.68
C VAL A 190 4.77 -10.13 22.54
N ASP A 191 5.72 -10.14 23.49
CA ASP A 191 6.93 -9.35 23.38
C ASP A 191 7.81 -9.88 22.24
N ALA A 192 8.41 -8.96 21.48
CA ALA A 192 9.36 -9.33 20.44
C ALA A 192 10.62 -9.95 21.07
N PRO A 193 11.28 -10.92 20.40
CA PRO A 193 12.58 -11.42 20.83
C PRO A 193 13.64 -10.31 20.79
N ALA A 194 14.76 -10.49 21.50
CA ALA A 194 15.76 -9.43 21.67
C ALA A 194 16.45 -9.01 20.36
N GLU A 195 16.42 -9.88 19.36
CA GLU A 195 16.97 -9.70 18.02
C GLU A 195 15.98 -9.11 17.00
N ALA A 196 14.70 -8.98 17.34
CA ALA A 196 13.68 -8.40 16.47
C ALA A 196 13.92 -6.90 16.28
N ALA A 197 13.48 -6.37 15.13
CA ALA A 197 13.48 -4.93 14.94
C ALA A 197 12.44 -4.26 15.86
N ASP A 198 12.74 -3.03 16.32
CA ASP A 198 11.88 -2.28 17.25
C ASP A 198 10.47 -2.03 16.71
N GLY A 199 10.34 -2.02 15.38
CA GLY A 199 9.09 -1.91 14.66
C GLY A 199 8.41 -3.24 14.35
N GLU A 200 8.72 -4.36 14.99
CA GLU A 200 7.95 -5.60 14.76
C GLU A 200 6.75 -5.72 15.72
N VAL A 201 5.67 -6.35 15.25
CA VAL A 201 4.55 -6.76 16.11
C VAL A 201 4.34 -8.25 15.99
N TRP A 202 4.43 -8.95 17.12
CA TRP A 202 4.35 -10.41 17.20
C TRP A 202 3.01 -10.83 17.78
N VAL A 203 2.27 -11.66 17.04
CA VAL A 203 0.95 -12.17 17.43
C VAL A 203 0.97 -13.69 17.38
N ARG A 204 0.52 -14.37 18.43
CA ARG A 204 0.39 -15.83 18.42
C ARG A 204 -0.56 -16.25 17.29
N VAL A 205 -0.21 -17.33 16.59
CA VAL A 205 -1.04 -17.89 15.51
C VAL A 205 -2.49 -18.07 15.98
N ASP A 206 -3.41 -17.62 15.14
CA ASP A 206 -4.86 -17.71 15.31
C ASP A 206 -5.47 -18.28 14.03
N THR A 207 -6.27 -19.33 14.15
CA THR A 207 -6.87 -20.04 13.02
C THR A 207 -7.76 -19.17 12.13
N ARG A 208 -8.32 -18.08 12.68
CA ARG A 208 -9.12 -17.10 11.92
C ARG A 208 -8.23 -16.30 10.97
N LEU A 209 -7.00 -15.99 11.41
CA LEU A 209 -6.01 -15.28 10.60
C LEU A 209 -5.30 -16.22 9.62
N ASP A 210 -4.95 -17.46 10.00
CA ASP A 210 -4.33 -18.44 9.09
C ASP A 210 -5.10 -18.58 7.77
N ALA A 211 -6.42 -18.77 7.88
CA ALA A 211 -7.29 -18.97 6.72
C ALA A 211 -7.41 -17.72 5.84
N GLU A 212 -7.24 -16.53 6.43
CA GLU A 212 -7.24 -15.30 5.67
C GLU A 212 -5.86 -15.05 5.07
N PHE A 213 -4.76 -15.24 5.80
CA PHE A 213 -3.41 -15.03 5.29
C PHE A 213 -3.10 -15.91 4.08
N GLU A 214 -3.58 -17.16 4.05
CA GLU A 214 -3.48 -18.04 2.87
C GLU A 214 -4.17 -17.46 1.61
N ARG A 215 -5.21 -16.63 1.77
CA ARG A 215 -5.88 -15.96 0.64
C ARG A 215 -5.12 -14.74 0.12
N TRP A 216 -4.28 -14.17 0.97
CA TRP A 216 -3.55 -12.93 0.70
C TRP A 216 -2.10 -13.17 0.28
N SER A 217 -1.51 -14.32 0.63
CA SER A 217 -0.19 -14.79 0.18
C SER A 217 -0.22 -15.42 -1.21
#